data_AF-A0A7Y0GFT7-F1
#
_entry.id   AF-A0A7Y0GFT7-F1
#
_cell.length_a   1.000
_cell.length_b   1.000
_cell.length_c   1.000
_cell.angle_alpha   90.00
_cell.angle_beta   90.00
_cell.angle_gamma   90.00
#
_symmetry.space_group_name_H-M   'P 1'
#
loop_
_entity.id
_entity.type
_entity.pdbx_description
1 polymer ?
#
loop_
_entity_poly.entity_id
_entity_poly.type
_entity_poly.pdbx_seq_one_letter_code
_entity_poly.pdbx_strand_id
1 'polypeptide(L)'
;MTDAKKLKAATEMVKANDAHVLNESRAYRQARDALLAEEIELRRHIVRVAEQRRALPPGGEVTKDYRFDGKDGAVAFAELFGDKDTLVIYSFMYGPQRQTGCPMCTSQMSAWDGIAPHVKQRAAFVMTARSPIERILAYGKERGWENLRLYSDPIGDYTRDYVSAEDADMPGYNVFTRKGGVIRHFWRSEGGQETADPGQDSHDAPDMSALWTILDTTPEGRGTDWYPKLNDGDEAAPQSAENEVRVIIEKWARAVSAADRAAILANHADDLLMFDFPATVQGLEAYDKTWNFFFANPLGPISFVPREVVVTASDDVAFASCMVQCEGTSGGHVDFRLTTGLRKTGGKWVIVHEHHSVPTKEERFIGAS
;
A
#
# COMPACT_ATOMS: atom_id res chain seq x y z
N MET A 1 38.56 3.72 -16.69
CA MET A 1 38.59 2.32 -17.13
C MET A 1 39.20 1.50 -16.02
N THR A 2 38.36 1.00 -15.11
CA THR A 2 38.77 0.00 -14.12
C THR A 2 39.28 -1.20 -14.90
N ASP A 3 40.50 -1.61 -14.56
CA ASP A 3 41.18 -2.78 -15.10
C ASP A 3 40.20 -3.96 -15.11
N ALA A 4 39.77 -4.37 -16.31
CA ALA A 4 38.82 -5.45 -16.49
C ALA A 4 39.53 -6.75 -16.10
N LYS A 5 39.57 -7.04 -14.80
CA LYS A 5 39.80 -8.40 -14.30
C LYS A 5 39.01 -9.32 -15.20
N LYS A 6 39.70 -10.17 -15.97
CA LYS A 6 39.07 -11.15 -16.87
C LYS A 6 38.01 -11.88 -16.06
N LEU A 7 36.74 -11.55 -16.31
CA LEU A 7 35.63 -12.23 -15.68
C LEU A 7 35.69 -13.70 -16.12
N LYS A 8 35.44 -14.63 -15.20
CA LYS A 8 35.34 -16.05 -15.54
C LYS A 8 34.27 -16.25 -16.62
N ALA A 9 34.43 -17.21 -17.52
CA ALA A 9 33.37 -17.47 -18.50
C ALA A 9 32.07 -17.88 -17.78
N ALA A 10 30.92 -17.38 -18.22
CA ALA A 10 29.64 -17.75 -17.60
C ALA A 10 29.43 -19.27 -17.62
N THR A 11 29.78 -19.92 -18.73
CA THR A 11 29.73 -21.38 -18.89
C THR A 11 30.65 -22.14 -17.92
N GLU A 12 31.81 -21.58 -17.56
CA GLU A 12 32.68 -22.17 -16.53
C GLU A 12 32.03 -22.07 -15.14
N MET A 13 31.41 -20.93 -14.84
CA MET A 13 30.70 -20.73 -13.57
C MET A 13 29.47 -21.65 -13.45
N VAL A 14 28.72 -21.85 -14.53
CA VAL A 14 27.59 -22.79 -14.59
C VAL A 14 28.07 -24.22 -14.33
N LYS A 15 29.17 -24.66 -14.97
CA LYS A 15 29.74 -25.99 -14.74
C LYS A 15 30.20 -26.23 -13.30
N ALA A 16 30.57 -25.18 -12.59
CA ALA A 16 30.99 -25.24 -11.20
C ALA A 16 29.83 -25.16 -10.20
N ASN A 17 28.60 -24.93 -10.66
CA ASN A 17 27.40 -24.83 -9.83
C ASN A 17 26.78 -26.23 -9.64
N ASP A 18 26.60 -26.65 -8.39
CA ASP A 18 26.02 -27.95 -8.00
C ASP A 18 24.52 -27.85 -7.63
N ALA A 19 23.87 -26.71 -7.89
CA ALA A 19 22.46 -26.53 -7.63
C ALA A 19 21.57 -27.36 -8.58
N HIS A 20 20.69 -28.16 -7.99
CA HIS A 20 19.72 -29.01 -8.69
C HIS A 20 18.35 -28.96 -7.99
N VAL A 21 17.28 -29.20 -8.74
CA VAL A 21 15.92 -29.34 -8.19
C VAL A 21 15.46 -30.80 -8.23
N LEU A 22 14.60 -31.18 -7.29
CA LEU A 22 14.10 -32.56 -7.17
C LEU A 22 13.40 -32.98 -8.47
N ASN A 23 13.76 -34.17 -8.99
CA ASN A 23 13.18 -34.79 -10.17
C ASN A 23 13.37 -34.03 -11.50
N GLU A 24 14.36 -33.14 -11.64
CA GLU A 24 14.61 -32.51 -12.94
C GLU A 24 15.06 -33.52 -14.01
N SER A 25 14.52 -33.38 -15.21
CA SER A 25 14.98 -34.17 -16.35
C SER A 25 16.33 -33.64 -16.86
N ARG A 26 17.08 -34.50 -17.56
CA ARG A 26 18.34 -34.09 -18.22
C ARG A 26 18.12 -32.93 -19.21
N ALA A 27 17.00 -32.95 -19.94
CA ALA A 27 16.66 -31.91 -20.89
C ALA A 27 16.38 -30.57 -20.19
N TYR A 28 15.64 -30.60 -19.08
CA TYR A 28 15.41 -29.40 -18.25
C TYR A 28 16.72 -28.84 -17.72
N ARG A 29 17.59 -29.69 -17.17
CA ARG A 29 18.91 -29.26 -16.64
C ARG A 29 19.76 -28.58 -17.72
N GLN A 30 19.85 -29.18 -18.90
CA GLN A 30 20.60 -28.62 -20.01
C GLN A 30 20.06 -27.24 -20.44
N ALA A 31 18.73 -27.08 -20.50
CA ALA A 31 18.11 -25.79 -20.80
C ALA A 31 18.35 -24.76 -19.68
N ARG A 32 18.27 -25.17 -18.41
CA ARG A 32 18.56 -24.29 -17.27
C ARG A 32 20.01 -23.85 -17.18
N ASP A 33 20.96 -24.70 -17.57
CA ASP A 33 22.38 -24.34 -17.66
C ASP A 33 22.63 -23.27 -18.72
N ALA A 34 22.00 -23.41 -19.89
CA ALA A 34 22.07 -22.41 -20.94
C ALA A 34 21.45 -21.08 -20.46
N LEU A 35 20.28 -21.12 -19.83
CA LEU A 35 19.64 -19.93 -19.25
C LEU A 35 20.50 -19.29 -18.15
N LEU A 36 21.12 -20.07 -17.26
CA LEU A 36 21.97 -19.54 -16.19
C LEU A 36 23.19 -18.80 -16.72
N ALA A 37 23.73 -19.21 -17.87
CA ALA A 37 24.80 -18.47 -18.51
C ALA A 37 24.34 -17.06 -18.93
N GLU A 38 23.15 -16.94 -19.52
CA GLU A 38 22.54 -15.65 -19.86
C GLU A 38 22.18 -14.82 -18.63
N GLU A 39 21.64 -15.43 -17.57
CA GLU A 39 21.35 -14.76 -16.29
C GLU A 39 22.62 -14.15 -15.66
N ILE A 40 23.77 -14.83 -15.78
CA ILE A 40 25.08 -14.32 -15.34
C ILE A 40 25.51 -13.10 -16.17
N GLU A 41 25.33 -13.14 -17.49
CA GLU A 41 25.65 -12.02 -18.37
C GLU A 41 24.69 -10.83 -18.16
N LEU A 42 23.40 -11.07 -17.91
CA LEU A 42 22.43 -10.05 -17.52
C LEU A 42 22.89 -9.33 -16.25
N ARG A 43 23.28 -10.07 -15.21
CA ARG A 43 23.82 -9.47 -13.98
C ARG A 43 25.06 -8.62 -14.25
N ARG A 44 25.95 -9.07 -15.14
CA ARG A 44 27.14 -8.28 -15.54
C ARG A 44 26.75 -7.01 -16.27
N HIS A 45 25.76 -7.09 -17.16
CA HIS A 45 25.24 -5.94 -17.88
C HIS A 45 24.65 -4.90 -16.93
N ILE A 46 23.84 -5.33 -15.95
CA ILE A 46 23.28 -4.44 -14.91
C ILE A 46 24.41 -3.71 -14.16
N VAL A 47 25.45 -4.43 -13.74
CA VAL A 47 26.61 -3.84 -13.05
C VAL A 47 27.33 -2.83 -13.95
N ARG A 48 27.56 -3.17 -15.21
CA ARG A 48 28.22 -2.29 -16.20
C ARG A 48 27.43 -1.01 -16.44
N VAL A 49 26.11 -1.09 -16.61
CA VAL A 49 25.26 0.11 -16.77
C VAL A 49 25.28 0.96 -15.49
N ALA A 50 25.29 0.33 -14.30
CA ALA A 50 25.44 1.07 -13.05
C ALA A 50 26.80 1.78 -12.93
N GLU A 51 27.89 1.19 -13.45
CA GLU A 51 29.19 1.86 -13.56
C GLU A 51 29.14 3.06 -14.52
N GLN A 52 28.48 2.90 -15.67
CA GLN A 52 28.29 3.99 -16.63
C GLN A 52 27.50 5.16 -16.02
N ARG A 53 26.43 4.89 -15.27
CA ARG A 53 25.69 5.93 -14.54
C ARG A 53 26.58 6.67 -13.54
N ARG A 54 27.44 5.96 -12.81
CA ARG A 54 28.41 6.58 -11.88
C ARG A 54 29.49 7.41 -12.58
N ALA A 55 29.74 7.15 -13.85
CA ALA A 55 30.75 7.84 -14.66
C ALA A 55 30.20 9.04 -15.45
N LEU A 56 28.89 9.35 -15.34
CA LEU A 56 28.31 10.53 -15.96
C LEU A 56 29.07 11.81 -15.53
N PRO A 57 29.24 12.79 -16.44
CA PRO A 57 29.74 14.10 -16.05
C PRO A 57 28.79 14.77 -15.04
N PRO A 58 29.25 15.77 -14.26
CA PRO A 58 28.38 16.50 -13.35
C PRO A 58 27.16 17.05 -14.08
N GLY A 59 25.95 16.73 -13.58
CA GLY A 59 24.71 17.27 -14.12
C GLY A 59 24.48 18.73 -13.73
N GLY A 60 23.33 19.25 -14.15
CA GLY A 60 22.95 20.64 -13.94
C GLY A 60 22.95 21.04 -12.45
N GLU A 61 23.39 22.28 -12.17
CA GLU A 61 23.23 22.88 -10.84
C GLU A 61 21.76 23.12 -10.53
N VAL A 62 21.38 22.84 -9.29
CA VAL A 62 20.10 23.28 -8.76
C VAL A 62 20.26 24.73 -8.31
N THR A 63 19.80 25.68 -9.13
CA THR A 63 19.92 27.12 -8.85
C THR A 63 18.64 27.74 -8.31
N LYS A 64 17.48 27.10 -8.52
CA LYS A 64 16.20 27.55 -8.00
C LYS A 64 15.99 27.09 -6.57
N ASP A 65 15.30 27.92 -5.80
CA ASP A 65 14.98 27.68 -4.40
C ASP A 65 13.64 26.93 -4.26
N TYR A 66 13.62 25.64 -4.62
CA TYR A 66 12.39 24.85 -4.55
C TYR A 66 11.91 24.68 -3.10
N ARG A 67 10.58 24.76 -2.93
CA ARG A 67 9.87 24.65 -1.67
C ARG A 67 8.85 23.53 -1.74
N PHE A 68 8.79 22.74 -0.68
CA PHE A 68 7.87 21.63 -0.51
C PHE A 68 7.10 21.82 0.78
N ASP A 69 5.92 21.22 0.87
CA ASP A 69 5.22 21.12 2.16
C ASP A 69 5.41 19.71 2.72
N GLY A 70 5.84 19.62 3.98
CA GLY A 70 5.91 18.39 4.74
C GLY A 70 4.92 18.40 5.90
N LYS A 71 4.86 17.29 6.65
CA LYS A 71 3.96 17.15 7.81
C LYS A 71 4.12 18.26 8.88
N ASP A 72 5.31 18.84 8.99
CA ASP A 72 5.67 19.85 9.99
C ASP A 72 5.74 21.28 9.40
N GLY A 73 5.27 21.47 8.15
CA GLY A 73 5.28 22.75 7.44
C GLY A 73 6.20 22.77 6.22
N ALA A 74 6.52 23.97 5.74
CA ALA A 74 7.33 24.18 4.55
C ALA A 74 8.79 23.71 4.75
N VAL A 75 9.38 23.12 3.71
CA VAL A 75 10.72 22.53 3.69
C VAL A 75 11.45 22.95 2.42
N ALA A 76 12.70 23.40 2.54
CA ALA A 76 13.55 23.68 1.40
C ALA A 76 14.06 22.40 0.73
N PHE A 77 14.31 22.44 -0.58
CA PHE A 77 14.87 21.29 -1.30
C PHE A 77 16.16 20.74 -0.68
N ALA A 78 17.04 21.62 -0.20
CA ALA A 78 18.30 21.24 0.45
C ALA A 78 18.07 20.48 1.77
N GLU A 79 16.96 20.71 2.46
CA GLU A 79 16.61 20.04 3.72
C GLU A 79 16.08 18.61 3.48
N LEU A 80 15.57 18.30 2.29
CA LEU A 80 15.15 16.93 1.94
C LEU A 80 16.30 15.92 2.07
N PHE A 81 17.54 16.36 1.85
CA PHE A 81 18.76 15.56 2.03
C PHE A 81 18.98 15.11 3.48
N GLY A 82 18.49 15.87 4.48
CA GLY A 82 18.84 15.65 5.88
C GLY A 82 20.36 15.57 6.08
N ASP A 83 20.82 14.49 6.70
CA ASP A 83 22.22 14.18 7.00
C ASP A 83 22.98 13.51 5.83
N LYS A 84 22.38 13.39 4.64
CA LYS A 84 22.95 12.66 3.50
C LYS A 84 23.50 13.60 2.42
N ASP A 85 24.41 13.08 1.60
CA ASP A 85 24.94 13.77 0.42
C ASP A 85 24.28 13.34 -0.89
N THR A 86 23.38 12.37 -0.83
CA THR A 86 22.62 11.88 -2.00
C THR A 86 21.14 11.87 -1.65
N LEU A 87 20.32 12.43 -2.53
CA LEU A 87 18.87 12.46 -2.43
C LEU A 87 18.30 11.67 -3.61
N VAL A 88 17.51 10.66 -3.30
CA VAL A 88 16.59 10.00 -4.22
C VAL A 88 15.21 10.57 -3.96
N ILE A 89 14.59 11.12 -4.99
CA ILE A 89 13.24 11.69 -4.93
C ILE A 89 12.38 11.06 -6.02
N TYR A 90 11.26 10.49 -5.59
CA TYR A 90 10.26 9.92 -6.48
C TYR A 90 9.00 10.79 -6.50
N SER A 91 8.69 11.34 -7.67
CA SER A 91 7.42 12.00 -7.95
C SER A 91 6.40 10.94 -8.33
N PHE A 92 5.37 10.74 -7.51
CA PHE A 92 4.30 9.81 -7.79
C PHE A 92 3.07 10.55 -8.33
N MET A 93 2.33 9.89 -9.22
CA MET A 93 1.14 10.48 -9.81
C MET A 93 0.00 10.52 -8.80
N TYR A 94 -0.21 11.70 -8.23
CA TYR A 94 -1.33 12.01 -7.36
C TYR A 94 -1.69 13.49 -7.47
N GLY A 95 -1.71 13.98 -8.72
CA GLY A 95 -2.07 15.34 -9.09
C GLY A 95 -3.41 15.80 -8.50
N PRO A 96 -3.69 17.12 -8.50
CA PRO A 96 -4.83 17.67 -7.78
C PRO A 96 -6.19 17.24 -8.36
N GLN A 97 -6.22 16.82 -9.63
CA GLN A 97 -7.42 16.33 -10.31
C GLN A 97 -7.65 14.82 -10.14
N ARG A 98 -6.64 14.06 -9.71
CA ARG A 98 -6.74 12.60 -9.59
C ARG A 98 -7.47 12.23 -8.32
N GLN A 99 -8.46 11.33 -8.37
CA GLN A 99 -9.27 10.94 -7.21
C GLN A 99 -8.54 10.05 -6.18
N THR A 100 -7.67 9.15 -6.63
CA THR A 100 -6.83 8.25 -5.81
C THR A 100 -5.40 8.24 -6.37
N GLY A 101 -4.42 7.57 -5.75
CA GLY A 101 -3.07 7.49 -6.33
C GLY A 101 -3.04 6.80 -7.70
N CYS A 102 -1.92 6.85 -8.41
CA CYS A 102 -1.70 5.93 -9.52
C CYS A 102 -1.45 4.51 -9.00
N PRO A 103 -2.11 3.46 -9.56
CA PRO A 103 -1.90 2.08 -9.14
C PRO A 103 -0.44 1.64 -9.15
N MET A 104 0.30 1.93 -10.23
CA MET A 104 1.72 1.55 -10.30
C MET A 104 2.59 2.27 -9.31
N CYS A 105 2.47 3.60 -9.24
CA CYS A 105 3.28 4.37 -8.30
C CYS A 105 3.02 3.90 -6.86
N THR A 106 1.76 3.58 -6.54
CA THR A 106 1.38 3.11 -5.21
C THR A 106 1.91 1.71 -4.95
N SER A 107 1.78 0.77 -5.90
CA SER A 107 2.34 -0.58 -5.78
C SER A 107 3.86 -0.53 -5.55
N GLN A 108 4.56 0.29 -6.33
CA GLN A 108 6.00 0.53 -6.20
C GLN A 108 6.37 1.15 -4.85
N MET A 109 5.64 2.19 -4.42
CA MET A 109 5.86 2.83 -3.12
C MET A 109 5.59 1.88 -1.95
N SER A 110 4.56 1.04 -2.03
CA SER A 110 4.27 0.03 -1.00
C SER A 110 5.40 -0.98 -0.87
N ALA A 111 5.97 -1.45 -1.98
CA ALA A 111 7.18 -2.29 -1.94
C ALA A 111 8.38 -1.53 -1.36
N TRP A 112 8.48 -0.23 -1.66
CA TRP A 112 9.56 0.62 -1.17
C TRP A 112 9.48 0.99 0.30
N ASP A 113 8.29 1.02 0.89
CA ASP A 113 8.13 1.33 2.31
C ASP A 113 8.94 0.34 3.17
N GLY A 114 8.83 -0.96 2.89
CA GLY A 114 9.57 -2.00 3.59
C GLY A 114 11.10 -1.91 3.43
N ILE A 115 11.61 -1.43 2.29
CA ILE A 115 13.06 -1.29 2.08
C ILE A 115 13.62 0.08 2.47
N ALA A 116 12.77 1.08 2.67
CA ALA A 116 13.19 2.45 2.95
C ALA A 116 14.14 2.57 4.15
N PRO A 117 14.01 1.81 5.26
CA PRO A 117 14.99 1.81 6.35
C PRO A 117 16.40 1.42 5.91
N HIS A 118 16.55 0.53 4.93
CA HIS A 118 17.85 0.11 4.40
C HIS A 118 18.43 1.16 3.45
N VAL A 119 17.61 1.74 2.56
CA VAL A 119 18.05 2.81 1.65
C VAL A 119 18.55 4.03 2.44
N LYS A 120 17.82 4.40 3.51
CA LYS A 120 18.13 5.53 4.39
C LYS A 120 19.48 5.43 5.10
N GLN A 121 20.12 4.26 5.12
CA GLN A 121 21.49 4.12 5.64
C GLN A 121 22.54 4.79 4.73
N ARG A 122 22.23 4.98 3.44
CA ARG A 122 23.17 5.47 2.42
C ARG A 122 22.72 6.73 1.69
N ALA A 123 21.42 6.95 1.52
CA ALA A 123 20.87 8.10 0.80
C ALA A 123 19.58 8.60 1.44
N ALA A 124 19.27 9.88 1.28
CA ALA A 124 17.94 10.38 1.57
C ALA A 124 16.97 9.83 0.52
N PHE A 125 15.79 9.41 0.97
CA PHE A 125 14.77 8.80 0.12
C PHE A 125 13.43 9.43 0.43
N VAL A 126 12.87 10.15 -0.54
CA VAL A 126 11.65 10.96 -0.35
C VAL A 126 10.69 10.78 -1.51
N MET A 127 9.40 10.87 -1.21
CA MET A 127 8.32 10.73 -2.18
C MET A 127 7.59 12.06 -2.23
N THR A 128 7.30 12.55 -3.43
CA THR A 128 6.60 13.83 -3.64
C THR A 128 5.44 13.67 -4.61
N ALA A 129 4.42 14.51 -4.47
CA ALA A 129 3.36 14.63 -5.47
C ALA A 129 2.88 16.07 -5.62
N ARG A 130 2.31 16.37 -6.79
CA ARG A 130 1.60 17.61 -7.08
C ARG A 130 0.21 17.60 -6.42
N SER A 131 0.14 17.56 -5.09
CA SER A 131 -1.11 17.48 -4.31
C SER A 131 -0.98 18.19 -2.97
N PRO A 132 -2.06 18.69 -2.34
CA PRO A 132 -2.00 19.19 -0.97
C PRO A 132 -1.38 18.17 -0.01
N ILE A 133 -0.54 18.63 0.92
CA ILE A 133 0.20 17.75 1.83
C ILE A 133 -0.73 16.90 2.69
N GLU A 134 -1.87 17.43 3.14
CA GLU A 134 -2.85 16.71 3.95
C GLU A 134 -3.41 15.50 3.19
N ARG A 135 -3.63 15.67 1.88
CA ARG A 135 -4.13 14.61 0.99
C ARG A 135 -3.09 13.51 0.81
N ILE A 136 -1.82 13.90 0.65
CA ILE A 136 -0.69 12.95 0.53
C ILE A 136 -0.50 12.16 1.82
N LEU A 137 -0.53 12.82 2.98
CA LEU A 137 -0.38 12.17 4.29
C LEU A 137 -1.56 11.24 4.59
N ALA A 138 -2.79 11.66 4.29
CA ALA A 138 -3.97 10.81 4.42
C ALA A 138 -3.86 9.56 3.54
N TYR A 139 -3.39 9.71 2.30
CA TYR A 139 -3.18 8.58 1.39
C TYR A 139 -2.08 7.63 1.89
N GLY A 140 -0.96 8.15 2.39
CA GLY A 140 0.08 7.31 3.00
C GLY A 140 -0.42 6.53 4.21
N LYS A 141 -1.26 7.17 5.05
CA LYS A 141 -1.91 6.50 6.18
C LYS A 141 -2.89 5.41 5.72
N GLU A 142 -3.71 5.68 4.70
CA GLU A 142 -4.61 4.68 4.09
C GLU A 142 -3.83 3.46 3.59
N ARG A 143 -2.66 3.68 2.99
CA ARG A 143 -1.79 2.63 2.44
C ARG A 143 -0.88 1.95 3.45
N GLY A 144 -0.90 2.41 4.71
CA GLY A 144 -0.06 1.84 5.77
C GLY A 144 1.44 2.10 5.56
N TRP A 145 1.82 3.17 4.87
CA TRP A 145 3.23 3.53 4.71
C TRP A 145 3.75 4.18 5.99
N GLU A 146 4.68 3.50 6.67
CA GLU A 146 5.26 3.97 7.94
C GLU A 146 6.66 4.58 7.76
N ASN A 147 7.35 4.20 6.68
CA ASN A 147 8.76 4.48 6.48
C ASN A 147 9.03 5.51 5.37
N LEU A 148 8.10 5.73 4.46
CA LEU A 148 8.24 6.73 3.40
C LEU A 148 8.15 8.16 3.95
N ARG A 149 9.05 9.03 3.50
CA ARG A 149 8.98 10.48 3.77
C ARG A 149 8.18 11.14 2.65
N LEU A 150 7.01 11.67 2.98
CA LEU A 150 6.05 12.22 2.00
C LEU A 150 6.07 13.75 2.02
N TYR A 151 6.08 14.35 0.83
CA TYR A 151 6.10 15.80 0.63
C TYR A 151 5.15 16.22 -0.50
N SER A 152 4.68 17.46 -0.44
CA SER A 152 3.96 18.12 -1.53
C SER A 152 4.91 19.03 -2.30
N ASP A 153 4.77 19.07 -3.62
CA ASP A 153 5.19 20.21 -4.44
C ASP A 153 3.95 21.09 -4.70
N PRO A 154 3.65 22.09 -3.84
CA PRO A 154 2.37 22.77 -3.81
C PRO A 154 2.17 23.75 -4.97
N ILE A 155 3.27 24.27 -5.54
CA ILE A 155 3.24 25.22 -6.65
C ILE A 155 3.62 24.59 -7.99
N GLY A 156 4.33 23.44 -7.98
CA GLY A 156 4.67 22.68 -9.19
C GLY A 156 6.00 23.08 -9.84
N ASP A 157 6.81 23.91 -9.19
CA ASP A 157 8.06 24.39 -9.77
C ASP A 157 9.09 23.27 -9.93
N TYR A 158 9.20 22.39 -8.93
CA TYR A 158 10.07 21.21 -9.02
C TYR A 158 9.55 20.25 -10.09
N THR A 159 8.23 20.02 -10.11
CA THR A 159 7.56 19.15 -11.08
C THR A 159 7.82 19.63 -12.50
N ARG A 160 7.70 20.94 -12.76
CA ARG A 160 7.97 21.53 -14.08
C ARG A 160 9.41 21.36 -14.55
N ASP A 161 10.38 21.47 -13.67
CA ASP A 161 11.79 21.39 -14.08
C ASP A 161 12.33 19.96 -14.16
N TYR A 162 11.83 19.02 -13.33
CA TYR A 162 12.42 17.68 -13.18
C TYR A 162 11.49 16.51 -13.51
N VAL A 163 10.21 16.76 -13.81
CA VAL A 163 9.23 15.70 -14.07
C VAL A 163 8.53 15.94 -15.41
N SER A 164 7.75 17.01 -15.53
CA SER A 164 7.02 17.38 -16.75
C SER A 164 6.91 18.90 -16.85
N ALA A 165 7.49 19.48 -17.91
CA ALA A 165 7.48 20.92 -18.17
C ALA A 165 6.06 21.52 -18.24
N GLU A 166 5.09 20.70 -18.61
CA GLU A 166 3.66 21.03 -18.71
C GLU A 166 2.91 20.91 -17.38
N ASP A 167 3.58 20.56 -16.27
CA ASP A 167 2.97 20.24 -14.97
C ASP A 167 1.97 19.09 -15.07
N ALA A 168 2.24 18.14 -15.98
CA ALA A 168 1.42 16.95 -16.13
C ALA A 168 1.61 16.01 -14.92
N ASP A 169 0.54 15.29 -14.56
CA ASP A 169 0.56 14.26 -13.52
C ASP A 169 1.32 13.03 -14.02
N MET A 170 2.66 13.10 -13.98
CA MET A 170 3.59 12.08 -14.47
C MET A 170 4.49 11.57 -13.35
N PRO A 171 4.91 10.29 -13.40
CA PRO A 171 5.87 9.79 -12.45
C PRO A 171 7.27 10.29 -12.80
N GLY A 172 8.16 10.39 -11.80
CA GLY A 172 9.54 10.78 -12.04
C GLY A 172 10.49 10.27 -10.97
N TYR A 173 11.54 9.56 -11.37
CA TYR A 173 12.60 9.12 -10.46
C TYR A 173 13.87 9.93 -10.70
N ASN A 174 14.24 10.76 -9.73
CA ASN A 174 15.41 11.62 -9.82
C ASN A 174 16.39 11.37 -8.68
N VAL A 175 17.68 11.51 -8.98
CA VAL A 175 18.78 11.42 -8.02
C VAL A 175 19.59 12.72 -8.08
N PHE A 176 19.83 13.29 -6.92
CA PHE A 176 20.63 14.50 -6.73
C PHE A 176 21.79 14.22 -5.77
N THR A 177 22.86 15.00 -5.92
CA THR A 177 24.00 14.95 -5.00
C THR A 177 24.30 16.34 -4.45
N ARG A 178 24.76 16.39 -3.20
CA ARG A 178 25.24 17.60 -2.51
C ARG A 178 26.72 17.42 -2.21
N LYS A 179 27.57 18.29 -2.78
CA LYS A 179 29.02 18.28 -2.54
C LYS A 179 29.52 19.71 -2.40
N GLY A 180 30.23 20.00 -1.30
CA GLY A 180 30.75 21.34 -1.03
C GLY A 180 29.68 22.43 -0.97
N GLY A 181 28.46 22.08 -0.50
CA GLY A 181 27.31 22.98 -0.47
C GLY A 181 26.55 23.13 -1.79
N VAL A 182 27.08 22.63 -2.91
CA VAL A 182 26.42 22.71 -4.21
C VAL A 182 25.58 21.47 -4.46
N ILE A 183 24.32 21.67 -4.83
CA ILE A 183 23.40 20.59 -5.22
C ILE A 183 23.39 20.46 -6.74
N ARG A 184 23.56 19.24 -7.24
CA ARG A 184 23.48 18.92 -8.67
C ARG A 184 22.54 17.76 -8.91
N HIS A 185 21.82 17.83 -10.03
CA HIS A 185 21.20 16.65 -10.61
C HIS A 185 22.30 15.65 -10.98
N PHE A 186 22.09 14.39 -10.64
CA PHE A 186 23.05 13.31 -10.91
C PHE A 186 22.54 12.40 -12.02
N TRP A 187 21.31 11.90 -11.87
CA TRP A 187 20.72 10.96 -12.82
C TRP A 187 19.21 10.94 -12.63
N ARG A 188 18.48 10.70 -13.73
CA ARG A 188 17.05 10.38 -13.71
C ARG A 188 16.78 9.18 -14.60
N SER A 189 15.67 8.54 -14.33
CA SER A 189 15.10 7.62 -15.30
C SER A 189 14.48 8.40 -16.47
N GLU A 190 14.63 7.85 -17.68
CA GLU A 190 14.17 8.44 -18.94
C GLU A 190 13.51 7.35 -19.81
N GLY A 191 12.32 6.90 -19.39
CA GLY A 191 11.44 6.07 -20.22
C GLY A 191 10.32 6.87 -20.88
N GLY A 192 9.43 6.15 -21.54
CA GLY A 192 8.33 6.68 -22.31
C GLY A 192 8.00 5.78 -23.51
N GLN A 193 6.92 6.08 -24.21
CA GLN A 193 6.53 5.30 -25.41
C GLN A 193 7.62 5.35 -26.49
N GLU A 194 8.43 6.41 -26.50
CA GLU A 194 9.50 6.65 -27.45
C GLU A 194 10.70 5.71 -27.25
N THR A 195 10.89 5.19 -26.04
CA THR A 195 11.97 4.25 -25.69
C THR A 195 11.48 2.82 -25.50
N ALA A 196 10.18 2.58 -25.64
CA ALA A 196 9.58 1.26 -25.60
C ALA A 196 9.74 0.52 -26.93
N ASP A 197 10.03 -0.78 -26.87
CA ASP A 197 9.94 -1.64 -28.05
C ASP A 197 8.47 -1.75 -28.51
N PRO A 198 8.21 -1.88 -29.82
CA PRO A 198 6.84 -2.00 -30.33
C PRO A 198 6.03 -3.12 -29.65
N GLY A 199 4.92 -2.74 -29.01
CA GLY A 199 4.04 -3.67 -28.31
C GLY A 199 4.50 -4.09 -26.92
N GLN A 200 5.58 -3.50 -26.40
CA GLN A 200 6.03 -3.68 -25.02
C GLN A 200 5.66 -2.47 -24.16
N ASP A 201 5.54 -2.71 -22.86
CA ASP A 201 5.34 -1.63 -21.89
C ASP A 201 6.61 -0.78 -21.77
N SER A 202 6.44 0.53 -21.70
CA SER A 202 7.47 1.56 -21.61
C SER A 202 8.17 1.62 -20.24
N HIS A 203 8.55 0.47 -19.69
CA HIS A 203 9.22 0.41 -18.40
C HIS A 203 10.65 0.96 -18.47
N ASP A 204 11.02 1.61 -17.39
CA ASP A 204 12.35 2.19 -17.20
C ASP A 204 13.42 1.12 -16.94
N ALA A 205 14.65 1.41 -17.36
CA ALA A 205 15.83 0.61 -17.01
C ALA A 205 16.77 1.39 -16.05
N PRO A 206 17.14 0.83 -14.89
CA PRO A 206 16.73 -0.47 -14.39
C PRO A 206 15.29 -0.45 -13.88
N ASP A 207 14.59 -1.58 -14.01
CA ASP A 207 13.25 -1.72 -13.45
C ASP A 207 13.35 -1.67 -11.92
N MET A 208 12.73 -0.66 -11.33
CA MET A 208 12.76 -0.46 -9.88
C MET A 208 11.57 -1.12 -9.17
N SER A 209 10.71 -1.81 -9.91
CA SER A 209 9.55 -2.53 -9.41
C SER A 209 9.92 -3.97 -9.10
N ALA A 210 9.86 -4.34 -7.82
CA ALA A 210 10.02 -5.74 -7.41
C ALA A 210 8.89 -6.62 -7.97
N LEU A 211 7.68 -6.07 -8.12
CA LEU A 211 6.53 -6.77 -8.69
C LEU A 211 6.86 -7.33 -10.09
N TRP A 212 7.37 -6.49 -10.99
CA TRP A 212 7.66 -6.92 -12.35
C TRP A 212 8.80 -7.91 -12.43
N THR A 213 9.83 -7.69 -11.61
CA THR A 213 10.95 -8.64 -11.51
C THR A 213 10.46 -10.02 -11.04
N ILE A 214 9.48 -10.09 -10.14
CA ILE A 214 8.90 -11.36 -9.69
C ILE A 214 8.07 -12.00 -10.80
N LEU A 215 7.20 -11.23 -11.46
CA LEU A 215 6.34 -11.75 -12.54
C LEU A 215 7.17 -12.28 -13.73
N ASP A 216 8.30 -11.66 -14.06
CA ASP A 216 9.22 -12.17 -15.10
C ASP A 216 9.82 -13.55 -14.78
N THR A 217 9.68 -14.05 -13.55
CA THR A 217 10.13 -15.40 -13.16
C THR A 217 9.03 -16.47 -13.24
N THR A 218 7.79 -16.07 -13.54
CA THR A 218 6.68 -17.02 -13.72
C THR A 218 6.57 -17.45 -15.19
N PRO A 219 5.95 -18.62 -15.48
CA PRO A 219 5.72 -19.04 -16.86
C PRO A 219 4.90 -18.05 -17.70
N GLU A 220 4.00 -17.31 -17.06
CA GLU A 220 3.11 -16.34 -17.70
C GLU A 220 3.79 -14.97 -17.93
N GLY A 221 4.92 -14.72 -17.26
CA GLY A 221 5.58 -13.41 -17.27
C GLY A 221 4.66 -12.32 -16.72
N ARG A 222 4.75 -11.11 -17.30
CA ARG A 222 3.93 -9.96 -16.89
C ARG A 222 2.48 -10.02 -17.39
N GLY A 223 2.19 -10.84 -18.41
CA GLY A 223 0.91 -10.81 -19.13
C GLY A 223 0.68 -9.52 -19.93
N THR A 224 -0.47 -9.40 -20.60
CA THR A 224 -0.87 -8.20 -21.38
C THR A 224 -2.25 -7.68 -21.01
N ASP A 225 -2.98 -8.39 -20.17
CA ASP A 225 -4.38 -8.17 -19.80
C ASP A 225 -4.55 -7.81 -18.31
N TRP A 226 -3.44 -7.66 -17.57
CA TRP A 226 -3.43 -7.31 -16.16
C TRP A 226 -2.52 -6.13 -15.86
N TYR A 227 -2.90 -5.34 -14.85
CA TYR A 227 -2.12 -4.25 -14.31
C TYR A 227 -2.46 -4.08 -12.82
N PRO A 228 -1.53 -3.62 -11.95
CA PRO A 228 -1.82 -3.39 -10.55
C PRO A 228 -3.02 -2.50 -10.35
N LYS A 229 -3.78 -2.77 -9.29
CA LYS A 229 -5.00 -2.04 -8.98
C LYS A 229 -4.99 -1.66 -7.50
N LEU A 230 -5.45 -0.46 -7.19
CA LEU A 230 -5.39 0.08 -5.82
C LEU A 230 -6.31 -0.59 -4.81
N ASN A 231 -7.06 -1.57 -5.27
CA ASN A 231 -7.77 -2.50 -4.45
C ASN A 231 -6.88 -3.72 -4.14
N ASP A 232 -5.58 -3.56 -3.85
CA ASP A 232 -4.71 -4.67 -3.44
C ASP A 232 -5.14 -5.34 -2.10
N GLY A 233 -6.25 -4.89 -1.49
CA GLY A 233 -7.05 -5.59 -0.47
C GLY A 233 -8.57 -5.66 -0.75
N ASP A 234 -8.99 -5.26 -1.95
CA ASP A 234 -10.38 -5.15 -2.45
C ASP A 234 -10.53 -5.77 -3.88
N GLU A 235 -9.50 -6.41 -4.45
CA GLU A 235 -9.65 -7.40 -5.53
C GLU A 235 -10.18 -8.66 -4.85
N ALA A 236 -11.41 -9.00 -5.21
CA ALA A 236 -12.13 -10.13 -4.67
C ALA A 236 -11.25 -11.39 -4.65
N ALA A 237 -10.72 -11.73 -3.47
CA ALA A 237 -10.70 -13.12 -3.05
C ALA A 237 -12.06 -13.69 -3.49
N PRO A 238 -12.09 -14.82 -4.24
CA PRO A 238 -13.29 -15.28 -4.95
C PRO A 238 -14.49 -14.98 -4.08
N GLN A 239 -15.37 -14.07 -4.54
CA GLN A 239 -16.31 -13.34 -3.71
C GLN A 239 -17.24 -14.33 -3.00
N SER A 240 -16.76 -14.91 -1.91
CA SER A 240 -17.52 -15.78 -1.06
C SER A 240 -18.43 -14.85 -0.29
N ALA A 241 -19.67 -15.25 -0.12
CA ALA A 241 -20.61 -14.55 0.73
C ALA A 241 -20.00 -14.25 2.11
N GLU A 242 -19.09 -15.11 2.59
CA GLU A 242 -18.35 -14.93 3.84
C GLU A 242 -17.42 -13.71 3.83
N ASN A 243 -16.71 -13.47 2.73
CA ASN A 243 -15.82 -12.31 2.60
C ASN A 243 -16.62 -11.01 2.43
N GLU A 244 -17.72 -11.02 1.65
CA GLU A 244 -18.63 -9.87 1.54
C GLU A 244 -19.14 -9.43 2.92
N VAL A 245 -19.59 -10.40 3.72
CA VAL A 245 -20.13 -10.18 5.06
C VAL A 245 -19.05 -9.69 6.02
N ARG A 246 -17.84 -10.27 5.96
CA ARG A 246 -16.70 -9.84 6.77
C ARG A 246 -16.37 -8.36 6.53
N VAL A 247 -16.26 -7.96 5.27
CA VAL A 247 -15.98 -6.56 4.88
C VAL A 247 -17.05 -5.61 5.40
N ILE A 248 -18.33 -6.01 5.37
CA ILE A 248 -19.44 -5.19 5.91
C ILE A 248 -19.27 -4.96 7.41
N ILE A 249 -18.97 -5.99 8.19
CA ILE A 249 -18.81 -5.89 9.64
C ILE A 249 -17.63 -4.98 10.00
N GLU A 250 -16.50 -5.14 9.30
CA GLU A 250 -15.32 -4.32 9.52
C GLU A 250 -15.52 -2.86 9.09
N LYS A 251 -16.22 -2.61 7.97
CA LYS A 251 -16.60 -1.26 7.53
C LYS A 251 -17.55 -0.60 8.53
N TRP A 252 -18.55 -1.33 9.01
CA TRP A 252 -19.47 -0.85 10.03
C TRP A 252 -18.73 -0.49 11.33
N ALA A 253 -17.84 -1.34 11.83
CA ALA A 253 -17.04 -1.05 13.02
C ALA A 253 -16.13 0.20 12.87
N ARG A 254 -15.55 0.40 11.68
CA ARG A 254 -14.80 1.63 11.36
C ARG A 254 -15.70 2.86 11.36
N ALA A 255 -16.92 2.75 10.83
CA ALA A 255 -17.91 3.82 10.86
C ALA A 255 -18.31 4.19 12.30
N VAL A 256 -18.50 3.19 13.17
CA VAL A 256 -18.74 3.39 14.60
C VAL A 256 -17.59 4.14 15.26
N SER A 257 -16.35 3.70 15.04
CA SER A 257 -15.16 4.37 15.59
C SER A 257 -15.01 5.82 15.10
N ALA A 258 -15.43 6.10 13.86
CA ALA A 258 -15.40 7.43 13.26
C ALA A 258 -16.61 8.32 13.60
N ALA A 259 -17.60 7.78 14.33
CA ALA A 259 -18.91 8.42 14.56
C ALA A 259 -19.61 8.85 13.25
N ASP A 260 -19.39 8.11 12.15
CA ASP A 260 -20.04 8.36 10.86
C ASP A 260 -21.44 7.75 10.86
N ARG A 261 -22.43 8.55 11.26
CA ARG A 261 -23.81 8.10 11.41
C ARG A 261 -24.42 7.57 10.11
N ALA A 262 -24.10 8.17 8.97
CA ALA A 262 -24.63 7.73 7.69
C ALA A 262 -24.07 6.35 7.31
N ALA A 263 -22.76 6.15 7.51
CA ALA A 263 -22.11 4.87 7.23
C ALA A 263 -22.51 3.76 8.22
N ILE A 264 -22.80 4.10 9.48
CA ILE A 264 -23.33 3.15 10.48
C ILE A 264 -24.66 2.54 10.02
N LEU A 265 -25.54 3.33 9.40
CA LEU A 265 -26.88 2.88 9.00
C LEU A 265 -26.94 2.28 7.59
N ALA A 266 -25.91 2.50 6.76
CA ALA A 266 -25.96 2.26 5.32
C ALA A 266 -26.24 0.81 4.91
N ASN A 267 -25.98 -0.16 5.79
CA ASN A 267 -26.09 -1.59 5.52
C ASN A 267 -27.14 -2.28 6.40
N HIS A 268 -28.07 -1.55 7.00
CA HIS A 268 -29.11 -2.12 7.86
C HIS A 268 -30.46 -2.16 7.19
N ALA A 269 -31.24 -3.19 7.50
CA ALA A 269 -32.59 -3.35 7.00
C ALA A 269 -33.54 -2.43 7.78
N ASP A 270 -34.55 -1.88 7.11
CA ASP A 270 -35.57 -1.05 7.75
C ASP A 270 -36.26 -1.79 8.91
N ASP A 271 -36.35 -3.11 8.82
CA ASP A 271 -36.97 -4.03 9.77
C ASP A 271 -35.99 -4.75 10.71
N LEU A 272 -34.74 -4.27 10.87
CA LEU A 272 -33.74 -4.96 11.70
C LEU A 272 -34.21 -5.22 13.13
N LEU A 273 -33.75 -6.31 13.73
CA LEU A 273 -33.95 -6.62 15.15
C LEU A 273 -32.60 -6.64 15.86
N MET A 274 -32.41 -5.82 16.87
CA MET A 274 -31.22 -5.85 17.71
C MET A 274 -31.57 -6.28 19.14
N PHE A 275 -30.87 -7.30 19.65
CA PHE A 275 -30.81 -7.60 21.07
C PHE A 275 -29.56 -6.95 21.64
N ASP A 276 -29.77 -5.85 22.34
CA ASP A 276 -28.72 -5.10 23.02
C ASP A 276 -28.81 -5.34 24.54
N PHE A 277 -27.76 -5.02 25.28
CA PHE A 277 -27.81 -5.12 26.74
C PHE A 277 -28.15 -3.74 27.35
N PRO A 278 -29.36 -3.52 27.93
CA PRO A 278 -30.43 -4.48 28.29
C PRO A 278 -31.65 -4.48 27.36
N ALA A 279 -31.63 -3.77 26.23
CA ALA A 279 -32.82 -3.46 25.44
C ALA A 279 -32.98 -4.34 24.19
N THR A 280 -34.23 -4.64 23.85
CA THR A 280 -34.57 -5.10 22.50
C THR A 280 -34.99 -3.90 21.66
N VAL A 281 -34.38 -3.75 20.48
CA VAL A 281 -34.58 -2.63 19.56
C VAL A 281 -35.07 -3.17 18.23
N GLN A 282 -36.15 -2.61 17.70
CA GLN A 282 -36.77 -3.06 16.46
C GLN A 282 -36.95 -1.90 15.48
N GLY A 283 -36.46 -2.10 14.26
CA GLY A 283 -36.53 -1.16 13.15
C GLY A 283 -35.37 -0.15 13.12
N LEU A 284 -35.04 0.31 11.92
CA LEU A 284 -33.88 1.18 11.68
C LEU A 284 -33.97 2.53 12.41
N GLU A 285 -35.16 3.12 12.54
CA GLU A 285 -35.34 4.37 13.27
C GLU A 285 -35.07 4.22 14.78
N ALA A 286 -35.48 3.09 15.36
CA ALA A 286 -35.21 2.82 16.78
C ALA A 286 -33.73 2.51 17.02
N TYR A 287 -33.11 1.77 16.10
CA TYR A 287 -31.67 1.52 16.09
C TYR A 287 -30.87 2.81 15.96
N ASP A 288 -31.24 3.70 15.04
CA ASP A 288 -30.61 5.00 14.88
C ASP A 288 -30.53 5.75 16.22
N LYS A 289 -31.63 5.78 16.98
CA LYS A 289 -31.69 6.46 18.28
C LYS A 289 -30.72 5.91 19.33
N THR A 290 -30.33 4.63 19.28
CA THR A 290 -29.40 4.04 20.28
C THR A 290 -28.02 4.68 20.20
N TRP A 291 -27.58 5.04 19.00
CA TRP A 291 -26.29 5.67 18.77
C TRP A 291 -26.18 7.06 19.41
N ASN A 292 -27.30 7.77 19.62
CA ASN A 292 -27.28 9.04 20.36
C ASN A 292 -26.81 8.83 21.80
N PHE A 293 -27.24 7.72 22.43
CA PHE A 293 -26.79 7.36 23.76
C PHE A 293 -25.34 6.86 23.75
N PHE A 294 -24.98 6.01 22.79
CA PHE A 294 -23.63 5.46 22.65
C PHE A 294 -22.56 6.56 22.51
N PHE A 295 -22.82 7.58 21.70
CA PHE A 295 -21.89 8.69 21.45
C PHE A 295 -21.98 9.83 22.49
N ALA A 296 -22.83 9.72 23.51
CA ALA A 296 -22.98 10.77 24.53
C ALA A 296 -21.83 10.75 25.54
N ASN A 297 -21.26 11.93 25.82
CA ASN A 297 -20.25 12.18 26.85
C ASN A 297 -19.03 11.23 26.82
N PRO A 298 -18.30 11.15 25.68
CA PRO A 298 -17.18 10.22 25.56
C PRO A 298 -16.03 10.58 26.52
N LEU A 299 -15.34 9.56 27.03
CA LEU A 299 -14.14 9.69 27.86
C LEU A 299 -12.87 9.88 27.02
N GLY A 300 -12.95 9.68 25.71
CA GLY A 300 -11.86 9.85 24.76
C GLY A 300 -12.29 9.49 23.32
N PRO A 301 -11.35 9.38 22.37
CA PRO A 301 -11.65 8.85 21.04
C PRO A 301 -12.26 7.46 21.14
N ILE A 302 -13.37 7.22 20.44
CA ILE A 302 -14.05 5.94 20.48
C ILE A 302 -13.29 4.94 19.62
N SER A 303 -12.99 3.79 20.21
CA SER A 303 -12.44 2.64 19.51
C SER A 303 -13.46 1.51 19.56
N PHE A 304 -13.81 0.95 18.40
CA PHE A 304 -14.74 -0.16 18.28
C PHE A 304 -14.14 -1.20 17.35
N VAL A 305 -13.54 -2.25 17.92
CA VAL A 305 -12.64 -3.16 17.20
C VAL A 305 -13.12 -4.61 17.31
N PRO A 306 -13.71 -5.18 16.25
CA PRO A 306 -13.97 -6.60 16.14
C PRO A 306 -12.66 -7.41 16.13
N ARG A 307 -12.66 -8.51 16.87
CA ARG A 307 -11.60 -9.50 17.00
C ARG A 307 -12.20 -10.87 16.74
N GLU A 308 -11.40 -11.77 16.17
CA GLU A 308 -11.80 -13.17 15.95
C GLU A 308 -13.10 -13.29 15.15
N VAL A 309 -13.23 -12.51 14.07
CA VAL A 309 -14.44 -12.52 13.24
C VAL A 309 -14.56 -13.87 12.52
N VAL A 310 -15.57 -14.65 12.90
CA VAL A 310 -15.95 -15.90 12.24
C VAL A 310 -17.22 -15.65 11.44
N VAL A 311 -17.21 -16.03 10.17
CA VAL A 311 -18.35 -15.85 9.26
C VAL A 311 -18.75 -17.20 8.69
N THR A 312 -20.04 -17.43 8.56
CA THR A 312 -20.61 -18.55 7.83
C THR A 312 -21.70 -18.01 6.91
N ALA A 313 -21.61 -18.32 5.62
CA ALA A 313 -22.52 -17.75 4.64
C ALA A 313 -22.89 -18.74 3.53
N SER A 314 -24.11 -18.57 3.03
CA SER A 314 -24.63 -19.13 1.78
C SER A 314 -24.86 -18.00 0.78
N ASP A 315 -25.54 -18.26 -0.33
CA ASP A 315 -25.75 -17.27 -1.40
C ASP A 315 -26.55 -16.02 -0.96
N ASP A 316 -27.53 -16.20 -0.06
CA ASP A 316 -28.51 -15.17 0.31
C ASP A 316 -28.66 -14.92 1.82
N VAL A 317 -28.08 -15.77 2.66
CA VAL A 317 -28.07 -15.63 4.12
C VAL A 317 -26.68 -15.84 4.70
N ALA A 318 -26.37 -15.08 5.75
CA ALA A 318 -25.11 -15.21 6.46
C ALA A 318 -25.29 -14.89 7.94
N PHE A 319 -24.39 -15.43 8.76
CA PHE A 319 -24.19 -14.96 10.11
C PHE A 319 -22.70 -14.81 10.40
N ALA A 320 -22.39 -13.88 11.28
CA ALA A 320 -21.04 -13.67 11.77
C ALA A 320 -21.06 -13.53 13.29
N SER A 321 -19.95 -13.92 13.91
CA SER A 321 -19.72 -13.75 15.34
C SER A 321 -18.31 -13.25 15.59
N CYS A 322 -18.15 -12.38 16.58
CA CYS A 322 -16.86 -11.83 16.98
C CYS A 322 -16.86 -11.36 18.43
N MET A 323 -15.67 -11.16 18.97
CA MET A 323 -15.45 -10.37 20.17
C MET A 323 -15.24 -8.92 19.77
N VAL A 324 -15.89 -7.96 20.41
CA VAL A 324 -15.68 -6.53 20.17
C VAL A 324 -15.00 -5.94 21.38
N GLN A 325 -13.86 -5.30 21.14
CA GLN A 325 -13.20 -4.43 22.10
C GLN A 325 -13.71 -3.00 21.89
N CYS A 326 -14.32 -2.41 22.92
CA CYS A 326 -14.88 -1.07 22.85
C CYS A 326 -14.29 -0.17 23.94
N GLU A 327 -13.82 1.01 23.54
CA GLU A 327 -13.18 1.99 24.42
C GLU A 327 -13.62 3.42 24.09
N GLY A 328 -13.37 4.36 25.02
CA GLY A 328 -13.63 5.79 24.82
C GLY A 328 -15.07 6.23 25.04
N THR A 329 -16.01 5.30 25.21
CA THR A 329 -17.42 5.61 25.55
C THR A 329 -17.55 6.11 26.99
N SER A 330 -18.72 6.68 27.33
CA SER A 330 -19.06 7.08 28.70
C SER A 330 -19.11 5.93 29.70
N GLY A 331 -19.27 4.69 29.22
CA GLY A 331 -19.25 3.46 30.02
C GLY A 331 -17.84 2.91 30.32
N GLY A 332 -16.80 3.50 29.74
CA GLY A 332 -15.43 2.99 29.84
C GLY A 332 -15.15 1.83 28.88
N HIS A 333 -14.09 1.07 29.18
CA HIS A 333 -13.70 -0.11 28.40
C HIS A 333 -14.69 -1.26 28.62
N VAL A 334 -15.17 -1.86 27.54
CA VAL A 334 -16.02 -3.06 27.57
C VAL A 334 -15.68 -4.00 26.43
N ASP A 335 -15.40 -5.25 26.78
CA ASP A 335 -15.34 -6.36 25.83
C ASP A 335 -16.69 -7.08 25.81
N PHE A 336 -17.28 -7.22 24.63
CA PHE A 336 -18.56 -7.90 24.46
C PHE A 336 -18.56 -8.78 23.22
N ARG A 337 -19.53 -9.69 23.14
CA ARG A 337 -19.73 -10.57 21.99
C ARG A 337 -20.76 -9.95 21.08
N LEU A 338 -20.48 -9.97 19.78
CA LEU A 338 -21.41 -9.56 18.74
C LEU A 338 -21.75 -10.75 17.86
N THR A 339 -23.04 -10.95 17.59
CA THR A 339 -23.53 -11.81 16.50
C THR A 339 -24.34 -10.97 15.54
N THR A 340 -24.05 -11.08 14.24
CA THR A 340 -24.73 -10.32 13.19
C THR A 340 -25.34 -11.29 12.18
N GLY A 341 -26.65 -11.17 11.93
CA GLY A 341 -27.36 -11.89 10.87
C GLY A 341 -27.58 -10.98 9.66
N LEU A 342 -27.27 -11.48 8.46
CA LEU A 342 -27.39 -10.74 7.21
C LEU A 342 -28.21 -11.52 6.19
N ARG A 343 -28.95 -10.79 5.35
CA ARG A 343 -29.58 -11.31 4.13
C ARG A 343 -29.15 -10.52 2.91
N LYS A 344 -29.11 -11.15 1.74
CA LYS A 344 -28.86 -10.47 0.46
C LYS A 344 -30.18 -9.98 -0.13
N THR A 345 -30.33 -8.68 -0.35
CA THR A 345 -31.52 -8.06 -0.96
C THR A 345 -31.08 -7.16 -2.11
N GLY A 346 -31.64 -7.39 -3.32
CA GLY A 346 -31.25 -6.64 -4.51
C GLY A 346 -29.75 -6.77 -4.85
N GLY A 347 -29.15 -7.92 -4.56
CA GLY A 347 -27.72 -8.18 -4.76
C GLY A 347 -26.80 -7.56 -3.70
N LYS A 348 -27.32 -6.91 -2.66
CA LYS A 348 -26.55 -6.30 -1.57
C LYS A 348 -26.82 -6.99 -0.24
N TRP A 349 -25.79 -7.26 0.54
CA TRP A 349 -25.96 -7.75 1.92
C TRP A 349 -26.45 -6.63 2.84
N VAL A 350 -27.42 -6.99 3.67
CA VAL A 350 -28.08 -6.11 4.62
C VAL A 350 -28.15 -6.81 5.97
N ILE A 351 -27.75 -6.12 7.02
CA ILE A 351 -27.86 -6.56 8.41
C ILE A 351 -29.34 -6.53 8.81
N VAL A 352 -29.85 -7.70 9.20
CA VAL A 352 -31.24 -7.88 9.65
C VAL A 352 -31.33 -8.20 11.14
N HIS A 353 -30.22 -8.65 11.73
CA HIS A 353 -30.17 -8.97 13.14
C HIS A 353 -28.81 -8.62 13.77
N GLU A 354 -28.83 -8.06 14.97
CA GLU A 354 -27.66 -7.90 15.82
C GLU A 354 -27.96 -8.45 17.21
N HIS A 355 -26.97 -9.07 17.84
CA HIS A 355 -27.03 -9.48 19.23
C HIS A 355 -25.73 -9.14 19.94
N HIS A 356 -25.80 -8.19 20.87
CA HIS A 356 -24.72 -7.78 21.75
C HIS A 356 -24.88 -8.43 23.12
N SER A 357 -23.78 -8.89 23.70
CA SER A 357 -23.83 -9.48 25.04
C SER A 357 -22.49 -9.42 25.74
N VAL A 358 -22.53 -9.05 27.01
CA VAL A 358 -21.37 -9.12 27.91
C VAL A 358 -21.41 -10.43 28.70
N PRO A 359 -20.27 -11.11 28.93
CA PRO A 359 -20.21 -12.25 29.82
C PRO A 359 -20.63 -11.83 31.25
N THR A 360 -21.50 -12.61 31.90
CA THR A 360 -21.84 -12.40 33.31
C THR A 360 -21.11 -13.43 34.17
N LYS A 361 -20.69 -13.04 35.37
CA LYS A 361 -20.19 -13.99 36.38
C LYS A 361 -21.36 -14.39 37.27
N GLU A 362 -21.92 -15.57 37.05
CA GLU A 362 -22.93 -16.16 37.93
C GLU A 362 -22.29 -17.21 38.84
N GLU A 363 -22.30 -16.95 40.16
CA GLU A 363 -21.64 -17.76 41.19
C GLU A 363 -22.03 -19.25 41.16
N ARG A 364 -23.23 -19.58 40.65
CA ARG A 364 -23.72 -20.97 40.51
C ARG A 364 -22.96 -21.81 39.48
N PHE A 365 -22.28 -21.20 38.51
CA PHE A 365 -21.53 -21.91 37.46
C PHE A 365 -20.00 -21.92 37.70
N ILE A 366 -19.53 -21.26 38.75
CA ILE A 366 -18.11 -21.17 39.11
C ILE A 366 -17.70 -22.30 40.08
N GLY A 367 -18.67 -23.07 40.60
CA GLY A 367 -18.47 -24.16 41.56
C GLY A 367 -18.99 -25.52 41.08
N ALA A 368 -18.30 -26.12 40.11
CA ALA A 368 -18.33 -27.56 39.85
C ALA A 368 -17.04 -27.93 39.09
N SER A 369 -15.93 -28.01 39.83
CA SER A 369 -14.67 -28.61 39.38
C SER A 369 -14.50 -29.98 40.02
#